data_AF-A0A2V8BZY2-F1
#
_entry.id   AF-A0A2V8BZY2-F1
#
_cell.length_a   1.000
_cell.length_b   1.000
_cell.length_c   1.000
_cell.angle_alpha   90.00
_cell.angle_beta   90.00
_cell.angle_gamma   90.00
#
_symmetry.space_group_name_H-M   'P 1'
#
loop_
_entity.id
_entity.type
_entity.pdbx_description
1 polymer ?
#
loop_
_entity_poly.entity_id
_entity_poly.type
_entity_poly.pdbx_seq_one_letter_code
_entity_poly.pdbx_strand_id
1 'polypeptide(L)'
;MDKNKKYGLRINRRDLLKWGGAVLVGSGANLTPRPVFSDDTQTAPPCEVPEVVFEPCSGGDAIEVYPTSPLIGGYVDGAGVVRGSVFTDPLIVPPALRPVPISAFGSNPAGPAIGRQSSLGTTHQIWTSDLRLPDPICYRIQLLVRQHYFTSLKALPIDATGNPTIPPRSTNWNPRYLPGSTIYGFNGTFPGPMINALYGYPVLVRFENHLNENPFNLDRNDFGDPLYRFLTHLHNGHTAPESDGNPHATPTGFRPGQYTDNLYLNYPAGNDDREKQAFLWFHDHYEGHTGANVYKGLVGLYPIYDPKLDPGNENDTSNPYNLRLPGVRTDNGDGSFDVAYDIPLAFYDCRLDDGVTQHKDFHNGCGETHPEWWGQTYFRHFPDHGFVGDIFTVNGKAYPVLEVKRRKYRFRLLDASIARAYKFVLMSSTGGPKVAPGVQGQYQLPDGQQSMR
;
A
#
# COMPACT_ATOMS: atom_id res chain seq x y z
N MET A 1 64.17 -29.42 -12.75
CA MET A 1 63.01 -30.20 -13.24
C MET A 1 62.06 -30.32 -12.06
N ASP A 2 61.19 -29.34 -11.90
CA ASP A 2 59.84 -29.21 -12.51
C ASP A 2 58.79 -29.77 -11.54
N LYS A 3 58.09 -28.88 -10.82
CA LYS A 3 56.84 -28.19 -11.20
C LYS A 3 55.61 -29.03 -10.81
N ASN A 4 54.90 -28.57 -9.78
CA ASN A 4 53.46 -28.34 -9.86
C ASN A 4 52.95 -27.55 -8.64
N LYS A 5 52.87 -26.24 -8.82
CA LYS A 5 52.06 -25.32 -8.00
C LYS A 5 50.59 -25.54 -8.36
N LYS A 6 49.74 -25.88 -7.38
CA LYS A 6 48.29 -25.75 -7.51
C LYS A 6 47.90 -24.29 -7.27
N TYR A 7 47.51 -23.59 -8.33
CA TYR A 7 46.85 -22.29 -8.22
C TYR A 7 45.35 -22.52 -7.98
N GLY A 8 44.85 -22.16 -6.79
CA GLY A 8 43.42 -22.00 -6.56
C GLY A 8 42.98 -20.65 -7.10
N LEU A 9 42.06 -20.65 -8.06
CA LEU A 9 41.45 -19.44 -8.59
C LEU A 9 40.50 -18.86 -7.52
N ARG A 10 40.91 -17.78 -6.85
CA ARG A 10 40.02 -16.96 -6.01
C ARG A 10 39.49 -15.82 -6.88
N ILE A 11 38.23 -15.87 -7.25
CA ILE A 11 37.55 -14.76 -7.92
C ILE A 11 36.94 -13.86 -6.85
N ASN A 12 37.30 -12.58 -6.87
CA ASN A 12 36.78 -11.54 -5.98
C ASN A 12 35.67 -10.76 -6.70
N ARG A 13 34.68 -10.25 -5.94
CA ARG A 13 33.57 -9.36 -6.34
C ARG A 13 33.96 -8.21 -7.31
N ARG A 14 35.23 -7.79 -7.37
CA ARG A 14 35.76 -6.79 -8.31
C ARG A 14 36.08 -7.30 -9.72
N ASP A 15 36.28 -8.60 -9.94
CA ASP A 15 36.55 -9.17 -11.27
C ASP A 15 35.28 -9.46 -12.07
N LEU A 16 34.14 -9.63 -11.38
CA LEU A 16 32.81 -9.78 -12.02
C LEU A 16 32.33 -8.48 -12.69
N LEU A 17 32.83 -7.33 -12.23
CA LEU A 17 32.44 -6.00 -12.71
C LEU A 17 33.18 -5.53 -13.97
N LYS A 18 34.18 -6.28 -14.46
CA LYS A 18 34.94 -5.94 -15.68
C LYS A 18 34.39 -6.56 -16.96
N TRP A 19 33.39 -7.44 -16.86
CA TRP A 19 32.74 -8.08 -18.03
C TRP A 19 31.38 -7.48 -18.39
N GLY A 20 30.89 -6.49 -17.62
CA GLY A 20 29.57 -5.89 -17.79
C GLY A 20 29.52 -4.61 -18.64
N GLY A 21 30.53 -4.33 -19.49
CA GLY A 21 30.57 -3.08 -20.23
C GLY A 21 31.44 -3.10 -21.49
N ALA A 22 30.90 -3.62 -22.59
CA ALA A 22 31.23 -3.21 -23.95
C ALA A 22 30.17 -3.80 -24.91
N VAL A 23 29.70 -2.95 -25.83
CA VAL A 23 28.52 -3.12 -26.67
C VAL A 23 28.93 -3.30 -28.15
N LEU A 24 28.06 -3.96 -28.93
CA LEU A 24 27.80 -3.83 -30.39
C LEU A 24 28.47 -4.77 -31.45
N VAL A 25 27.55 -5.37 -32.23
CA VAL A 25 27.56 -5.87 -33.63
C VAL A 25 28.40 -7.10 -34.02
N GLY A 26 27.71 -8.15 -34.48
CA GLY A 26 28.29 -9.22 -35.29
C GLY A 26 27.30 -10.35 -35.57
N SER A 27 26.72 -10.35 -36.76
CA SER A 27 25.80 -11.34 -37.31
C SER A 27 26.34 -12.77 -37.25
N GLY A 28 25.47 -13.76 -36.98
CA GLY A 28 25.71 -15.16 -37.35
C GLY A 28 25.98 -16.13 -36.19
N ALA A 29 25.03 -16.28 -35.27
CA ALA A 29 24.83 -17.52 -34.52
C ALA A 29 23.39 -17.58 -34.02
N ASN A 30 22.62 -18.55 -34.51
CA ASN A 30 21.29 -18.87 -34.00
C ASN A 30 21.41 -19.36 -32.55
N LEU A 31 21.30 -18.44 -31.59
CA LEU A 31 21.02 -18.74 -30.19
C LEU A 31 19.62 -18.19 -29.92
N THR A 32 18.62 -19.06 -30.02
CA THR A 32 17.28 -18.76 -29.54
C THR A 32 17.28 -18.87 -28.01
N PRO A 33 16.96 -17.81 -27.27
CA PRO A 33 16.65 -17.95 -25.85
C PRO A 33 15.32 -18.71 -25.74
N ARG A 34 15.36 -19.90 -25.15
CA ARG A 34 14.14 -20.57 -24.69
C ARG A 34 13.66 -19.89 -23.41
N PRO A 35 12.41 -19.42 -23.33
CA PRO A 35 11.83 -19.00 -22.06
C PRO A 35 11.65 -20.25 -21.19
N VAL A 36 12.32 -20.30 -20.04
CA VAL A 36 12.03 -21.29 -19.00
C VAL A 36 10.88 -20.74 -18.16
N PHE A 37 9.68 -20.82 -18.74
CA PHE A 37 8.40 -20.74 -18.04
C PHE A 37 7.45 -21.69 -18.78
N SER A 38 7.38 -22.93 -18.30
CA SER A 38 6.23 -23.85 -18.39
C SER A 38 6.73 -25.27 -18.14
N ASP A 39 6.43 -25.79 -16.96
CA ASP A 39 6.01 -27.19 -16.85
C ASP A 39 5.31 -27.34 -15.50
N ASP A 40 3.99 -27.13 -15.50
CA ASP A 40 3.13 -27.97 -14.68
C ASP A 40 1.92 -28.37 -15.54
N THR A 41 1.99 -29.61 -16.00
CA THR A 41 0.95 -30.27 -16.79
C THR A 41 -0.04 -30.91 -15.82
N GLN A 42 -1.00 -30.12 -15.33
CA GLN A 42 -2.29 -30.66 -14.91
C GLN A 42 -3.40 -30.15 -15.80
N THR A 43 -3.94 -31.08 -16.58
CA THR A 43 -5.06 -30.91 -17.50
C THR A 43 -6.35 -30.52 -16.76
N ALA A 44 -6.58 -29.21 -16.63
CA ALA A 44 -7.92 -28.66 -16.45
C ALA A 44 -8.56 -28.42 -17.84
N PRO A 45 -9.88 -28.61 -18.01
CA PRO A 45 -10.55 -28.34 -19.29
C PRO A 45 -10.37 -26.87 -19.69
N PRO A 46 -10.30 -26.55 -20.99
CA PRO A 46 -9.95 -25.21 -21.46
C PRO A 46 -11.03 -24.24 -21.01
N CYS A 47 -10.68 -23.40 -20.03
CA CYS A 47 -11.38 -22.15 -19.82
C CYS A 47 -11.05 -21.32 -21.06
N GLU A 48 -12.05 -20.95 -21.87
CA GLU A 48 -11.88 -19.90 -22.87
C GLU A 48 -11.40 -18.65 -22.15
N VAL A 49 -10.09 -18.43 -22.17
CA VAL A 49 -9.50 -17.15 -21.85
C VAL A 49 -9.89 -16.27 -23.03
N PRO A 50 -10.69 -15.20 -22.87
CA PRO A 50 -10.82 -14.24 -23.96
C PRO A 50 -9.41 -13.75 -24.25
N GLU A 51 -8.95 -14.04 -25.46
CA GLU A 51 -7.69 -13.56 -25.99
C GLU A 51 -7.86 -12.04 -26.14
N VAL A 52 -7.55 -11.29 -25.08
CA VAL A 52 -7.43 -9.85 -25.18
C VAL A 52 -6.12 -9.60 -25.92
N VAL A 53 -6.24 -9.52 -27.25
CA VAL A 53 -5.16 -9.05 -28.12
C VAL A 53 -4.95 -7.58 -27.79
N PHE A 54 -4.08 -7.30 -26.82
CA PHE A 54 -3.58 -5.96 -26.57
C PHE A 54 -2.61 -5.62 -27.70
N GLU A 55 -2.98 -4.76 -28.64
CA GLU A 55 -2.01 -4.12 -29.52
C GLU A 55 -1.29 -3.02 -28.74
N PRO A 56 -0.01 -3.21 -28.33
CA PRO A 56 0.72 -2.16 -27.64
C PRO A 56 0.93 -0.98 -28.59
N CYS A 57 0.87 0.25 -28.08
CA CYS A 57 1.37 1.43 -28.78
C CYS A 57 2.86 1.18 -29.09
N SER A 58 3.13 0.78 -30.32
CA SER A 58 4.43 0.33 -30.79
C SER A 58 5.43 1.49 -30.77
N GLY A 59 6.44 1.39 -29.88
CA GLY A 59 7.74 2.03 -30.07
C GLY A 59 7.82 3.56 -29.95
N GLY A 60 6.92 4.22 -29.22
CA GLY A 60 7.07 5.65 -28.91
C GLY A 60 7.73 5.87 -27.55
N ASP A 61 8.78 6.70 -27.49
CA ASP A 61 9.28 7.27 -26.24
C ASP A 61 8.11 8.04 -25.56
N ALA A 62 7.53 7.46 -24.52
CA ALA A 62 6.42 8.07 -23.80
C ALA A 62 6.96 8.79 -22.55
N ILE A 63 7.27 10.07 -22.71
CA ILE A 63 7.51 10.94 -21.56
C ILE A 63 6.16 11.24 -20.93
N GLU A 64 5.95 10.74 -19.72
CA GLU A 64 4.83 11.14 -18.90
C GLU A 64 5.04 12.58 -18.43
N VAL A 65 4.12 13.46 -18.81
CA VAL A 65 4.21 14.89 -18.50
C VAL A 65 3.56 15.12 -17.13
N TYR A 66 4.30 15.77 -16.25
CA TYR A 66 3.81 16.17 -14.93
C TYR A 66 3.63 17.69 -14.89
N PRO A 67 2.64 18.18 -14.12
CA PRO A 67 1.74 17.42 -13.26
C PRO A 67 0.56 16.77 -14.01
N THR A 68 -0.07 15.80 -13.36
CA THR A 68 -1.33 15.16 -13.83
C THR A 68 -2.49 15.45 -12.90
N SER A 69 -2.22 16.02 -11.72
CA SER A 69 -3.22 16.28 -10.69
C SER A 69 -3.60 17.76 -10.56
N PRO A 70 -4.88 18.07 -10.23
CA PRO A 70 -5.28 19.39 -9.77
C PRO A 70 -4.46 19.87 -8.57
N LEU A 71 -4.17 21.18 -8.50
CA LEU A 71 -3.42 21.76 -7.39
C LEU A 71 -4.29 21.87 -6.14
N ILE A 72 -4.11 20.96 -5.18
CA ILE A 72 -4.80 20.98 -3.88
C ILE A 72 -4.54 22.30 -3.15
N GLY A 73 -5.56 22.97 -2.63
CA GLY A 73 -5.42 24.29 -2.01
C GLY A 73 -5.05 25.42 -2.98
N GLY A 74 -5.04 25.14 -4.29
CA GLY A 74 -4.64 26.09 -5.32
C GLY A 74 -5.61 27.26 -5.51
N TYR A 75 -5.09 28.42 -5.87
CA TYR A 75 -5.85 29.59 -6.31
C TYR A 75 -5.00 30.48 -7.23
N VAL A 76 -5.63 31.45 -7.89
CA VAL A 76 -4.94 32.50 -8.65
C VAL A 76 -5.07 33.81 -7.87
N ASP A 77 -3.96 34.47 -7.57
CA ASP A 77 -3.98 35.73 -6.82
C ASP A 77 -4.40 36.93 -7.67
N GLY A 78 -4.53 38.12 -7.04
CA GLY A 78 -4.92 39.36 -7.73
C GLY A 78 -3.93 39.83 -8.80
N ALA A 79 -2.73 39.24 -8.89
CA ALA A 79 -1.74 39.50 -9.93
C ALA A 79 -1.76 38.43 -11.05
N GLY A 80 -2.70 37.48 -10.99
CA GLY A 80 -2.82 36.41 -12.00
C GLY A 80 -1.86 35.24 -11.80
N VAL A 81 -1.22 35.12 -10.62
CA VAL A 81 -0.21 34.08 -10.35
C VAL A 81 -0.86 32.91 -9.60
N VAL A 82 -0.57 31.67 -10.06
CA VAL A 82 -0.99 30.44 -9.37
C VAL A 82 -0.25 30.30 -8.04
N ARG A 83 -1.03 30.11 -6.96
CA ARG A 83 -0.58 30.01 -5.57
C ARG A 83 -1.25 28.80 -4.91
N GLY A 84 -0.69 28.35 -3.80
CA GLY A 84 -1.30 27.33 -2.92
C GLY A 84 -1.61 27.91 -1.55
N SER A 85 -2.66 27.39 -0.91
CA SER A 85 -2.97 27.67 0.48
C SER A 85 -2.09 26.86 1.42
N VAL A 86 -2.06 27.26 2.69
CA VAL A 86 -1.53 26.40 3.75
C VAL A 86 -2.42 25.17 3.87
N PHE A 87 -1.82 24.00 4.12
CA PHE A 87 -2.58 22.79 4.38
C PHE A 87 -3.25 22.87 5.75
N THR A 88 -4.52 22.49 5.80
CA THR A 88 -5.31 22.49 7.05
C THR A 88 -6.00 21.16 7.31
N ASP A 89 -5.90 20.19 6.41
CA ASP A 89 -6.50 18.87 6.59
C ASP A 89 -5.80 18.14 7.74
N PRO A 90 -6.52 17.69 8.77
CA PRO A 90 -5.90 16.98 9.88
C PRO A 90 -5.41 15.60 9.44
N LEU A 91 -4.27 15.17 9.98
CA LEU A 91 -3.82 13.79 9.88
C LEU A 91 -4.84 12.88 10.58
N ILE A 92 -5.35 11.91 9.83
CA ILE A 92 -6.22 10.87 10.39
C ILE A 92 -5.34 9.70 10.82
N VAL A 93 -5.36 9.35 12.10
CA VAL A 93 -4.73 8.14 12.60
C VAL A 93 -5.81 7.07 12.69
N PRO A 94 -5.72 5.95 11.94
CA PRO A 94 -6.72 4.89 12.03
C PRO A 94 -6.83 4.37 13.47
N PRO A 95 -8.05 4.24 14.02
CA PRO A 95 -8.22 3.66 15.34
C PRO A 95 -7.85 2.18 15.32
N ALA A 96 -7.47 1.62 16.48
CA ALA A 96 -7.30 0.19 16.60
C ALA A 96 -8.64 -0.52 16.37
N LEU A 97 -8.64 -1.54 15.54
CA LEU A 97 -9.81 -2.35 15.24
C LEU A 97 -10.25 -3.06 16.52
N ARG A 98 -11.57 -3.10 16.75
CA ARG A 98 -12.15 -3.83 17.88
C ARG A 98 -12.34 -5.30 17.49
N PRO A 99 -11.95 -6.25 18.35
CA PRO A 99 -12.20 -7.67 18.16
C PRO A 99 -13.70 -7.98 18.03
N VAL A 100 -13.99 -9.13 17.44
CA VAL A 100 -15.34 -9.71 17.38
C VAL A 100 -15.35 -11.06 18.10
N PRO A 101 -16.48 -11.48 18.71
CA PRO A 101 -16.59 -12.83 19.22
C PRO A 101 -16.54 -13.84 18.07
N ILE A 102 -16.07 -15.06 18.32
CA ILE A 102 -16.01 -16.12 17.30
C ILE A 102 -17.39 -16.43 16.68
N SER A 103 -18.47 -16.20 17.43
CA SER A 103 -19.85 -16.32 16.94
C SER A 103 -20.18 -15.35 15.80
N ALA A 104 -19.45 -14.24 15.66
CA ALA A 104 -19.61 -13.27 14.59
C ALA A 104 -19.18 -13.82 13.21
N PHE A 105 -18.53 -14.99 13.17
CA PHE A 105 -18.12 -15.69 11.95
C PHE A 105 -19.24 -16.59 11.38
N GLY A 106 -20.43 -16.57 11.99
CA GLY A 106 -21.62 -17.22 11.47
C GLY A 106 -21.64 -18.73 11.68
N SER A 107 -22.33 -19.44 10.78
CA SER A 107 -22.57 -20.88 10.88
C SER A 107 -21.34 -21.75 10.60
N ASN A 108 -20.32 -21.20 9.92
CA ASN A 108 -19.01 -21.81 9.72
C ASN A 108 -17.96 -21.07 10.58
N PRO A 109 -17.96 -21.28 11.91
CA PRO A 109 -17.01 -20.59 12.79
C PRO A 109 -15.59 -21.00 12.42
N ALA A 110 -14.69 -20.03 12.43
CA ALA A 110 -13.26 -20.29 12.23
C ALA A 110 -12.74 -21.25 13.30
N GLY A 111 -11.67 -21.98 12.98
CA GLY A 111 -11.08 -22.91 13.92
C GLY A 111 -10.20 -23.96 13.26
N PRO A 112 -9.69 -24.92 14.05
CA PRO A 112 -8.71 -25.91 13.58
C PRO A 112 -9.33 -27.07 12.79
N ALA A 113 -10.66 -27.18 12.72
CA ALA A 113 -11.30 -28.32 12.08
C ALA A 113 -11.17 -28.27 10.54
N ILE A 114 -11.28 -29.46 9.92
CA ILE A 114 -11.17 -29.62 8.47
C ILE A 114 -12.15 -28.68 7.76
N GLY A 115 -11.63 -27.90 6.81
CA GLY A 115 -12.42 -26.98 6.00
C GLY A 115 -12.85 -25.69 6.69
N ARG A 116 -12.27 -25.37 7.85
CA ARG A 116 -12.63 -24.18 8.64
C ARG A 116 -11.74 -22.97 8.45
N GLN A 117 -10.66 -23.07 7.68
CA GLN A 117 -9.75 -21.94 7.45
C GLN A 117 -10.31 -20.97 6.41
N SER A 118 -10.98 -21.45 5.38
CA SER A 118 -11.46 -20.58 4.30
C SER A 118 -12.75 -21.11 3.68
N SER A 119 -13.42 -20.26 2.91
CA SER A 119 -14.57 -20.68 2.10
C SER A 119 -14.22 -21.68 1.00
N LEU A 120 -12.94 -21.91 0.72
CA LEU A 120 -12.46 -22.91 -0.24
C LEU A 120 -12.29 -24.31 0.40
N GLY A 121 -12.64 -24.46 1.67
CA GLY A 121 -12.52 -25.74 2.38
C GLY A 121 -11.10 -26.08 2.81
N THR A 122 -10.22 -25.08 2.93
CA THR A 122 -8.86 -25.28 3.47
C THR A 122 -8.86 -25.38 4.99
N THR A 123 -7.75 -25.85 5.56
CA THR A 123 -7.58 -26.12 6.99
C THR A 123 -6.28 -25.51 7.48
N HIS A 124 -6.27 -24.97 8.69
CA HIS A 124 -5.05 -24.52 9.33
C HIS A 124 -4.10 -25.71 9.55
N GLN A 125 -2.84 -25.58 9.14
CA GLN A 125 -1.81 -26.60 9.35
C GLN A 125 -1.44 -26.69 10.83
N ILE A 126 -1.56 -25.57 11.55
CA ILE A 126 -1.27 -25.46 12.96
C ILE A 126 -2.29 -24.57 13.65
N TRP A 127 -2.65 -24.93 14.88
CA TRP A 127 -3.52 -24.13 15.73
C TRP A 127 -2.84 -23.71 17.02
N THR A 128 -3.43 -22.74 17.72
CA THR A 128 -2.91 -22.22 18.99
C THR A 128 -2.81 -23.31 20.06
N SER A 129 -3.76 -24.24 20.10
CA SER A 129 -3.78 -25.37 21.04
C SER A 129 -2.60 -26.32 20.85
N ASP A 130 -2.18 -26.54 19.61
CA ASP A 130 -1.05 -27.43 19.28
C ASP A 130 0.27 -26.90 19.85
N LEU A 131 0.34 -25.58 20.00
CA LEU A 131 1.48 -24.82 20.52
C LEU A 131 1.32 -24.39 21.98
N ARG A 132 0.21 -24.73 22.64
CA ARG A 132 -0.14 -24.28 24.01
C ARG A 132 -0.17 -22.75 24.15
N LEU A 133 -0.63 -22.08 23.10
CA LEU A 133 -0.83 -20.63 23.06
C LEU A 133 -2.24 -20.29 23.52
N PRO A 134 -2.47 -19.05 24.00
CA PRO A 134 -3.82 -18.60 24.28
C PRO A 134 -4.68 -18.62 23.00
N ASP A 135 -6.00 -18.69 23.20
CA ASP A 135 -6.95 -18.57 22.09
C ASP A 135 -6.73 -17.23 21.36
N PRO A 136 -6.85 -17.23 20.03
CA PRO A 136 -6.57 -16.03 19.25
C PRO A 136 -7.64 -14.96 19.47
N ILE A 137 -7.19 -13.71 19.51
CA ILE A 137 -8.11 -12.56 19.40
C ILE A 137 -8.62 -12.52 17.95
N CYS A 138 -9.95 -12.50 17.80
CA CYS A 138 -10.59 -12.62 16.49
C CYS A 138 -10.97 -11.24 15.92
N TYR A 139 -10.65 -11.01 14.65
CA TYR A 139 -11.05 -9.82 13.89
C TYR A 139 -11.75 -10.21 12.61
N ARG A 140 -12.64 -9.33 12.15
CA ARG A 140 -13.35 -9.46 10.89
C ARG A 140 -13.10 -8.21 10.05
N ILE A 141 -12.61 -8.39 8.84
CA ILE A 141 -12.30 -7.32 7.89
C ILE A 141 -13.01 -7.61 6.58
N GLN A 142 -13.85 -6.67 6.14
CA GLN A 142 -14.58 -6.78 4.88
C GLN A 142 -13.91 -5.93 3.81
N LEU A 143 -13.66 -6.51 2.64
CA LEU A 143 -13.19 -5.77 1.48
C LEU A 143 -14.41 -5.14 0.80
N LEU A 144 -14.49 -3.81 0.83
CA LEU A 144 -15.67 -3.06 0.41
C LEU A 144 -15.33 -2.02 -0.65
N VAL A 145 -16.23 -1.85 -1.62
CA VAL A 145 -16.19 -0.72 -2.56
C VAL A 145 -16.73 0.52 -1.87
N ARG A 146 -15.89 1.55 -1.71
CA ARG A 146 -16.24 2.83 -1.05
C ARG A 146 -15.62 4.01 -1.77
N GLN A 147 -15.99 5.22 -1.37
CA GLN A 147 -15.29 6.43 -1.78
C GLN A 147 -14.31 6.86 -0.70
N HIS A 148 -13.17 7.38 -1.12
CA HIS A 148 -12.19 8.02 -0.26
C HIS A 148 -11.87 9.42 -0.75
N TYR A 149 -11.83 10.36 0.18
CA TYR A 149 -11.53 11.77 -0.11
C TYR A 149 -10.12 12.09 0.37
N PHE A 150 -9.20 12.29 -0.58
CA PHE A 150 -7.80 12.59 -0.27
C PHE A 150 -7.59 13.98 0.31
N THR A 151 -8.50 14.93 0.06
CA THR A 151 -8.43 16.26 0.68
C THR A 151 -9.83 16.82 0.95
N SER A 152 -9.96 17.70 1.94
CA SER A 152 -11.16 18.54 2.12
C SER A 152 -10.99 19.95 1.55
N LEU A 153 -9.80 20.28 1.03
CA LEU A 153 -9.53 21.57 0.40
C LEU A 153 -10.09 21.62 -1.02
N LYS A 154 -10.38 22.84 -1.48
CA LYS A 154 -10.62 23.08 -2.90
C LYS A 154 -9.31 22.90 -3.66
N ALA A 155 -9.37 22.28 -4.83
CA ALA A 155 -8.26 22.20 -5.76
C ALA A 155 -8.50 23.14 -6.95
N LEU A 156 -7.42 23.78 -7.41
CA LEU A 156 -7.41 24.53 -8.66
C LEU A 156 -7.15 23.54 -9.81
N PRO A 157 -8.07 23.41 -10.78
CA PRO A 157 -7.80 22.65 -11.98
C PRO A 157 -6.63 23.27 -12.74
N ILE A 158 -5.62 22.48 -13.03
CA ILE A 158 -4.44 22.87 -13.80
C ILE A 158 -4.20 21.83 -14.91
N ASP A 159 -3.55 22.23 -15.99
CA ASP A 159 -3.07 21.32 -17.03
C ASP A 159 -1.66 20.78 -16.71
N ALA A 160 -1.11 19.97 -17.60
CA ALA A 160 0.23 19.40 -17.49
C ALA A 160 1.40 20.41 -17.55
N THR A 161 1.13 21.70 -17.79
CA THR A 161 2.09 22.80 -17.63
C THR A 161 1.89 23.58 -16.33
N GLY A 162 0.89 23.17 -15.56
CA GLY A 162 0.44 23.76 -14.31
C GLY A 162 -0.26 25.11 -14.48
N ASN A 163 -0.80 25.39 -15.67
CA ASN A 163 -1.63 26.56 -15.94
C ASN A 163 -3.10 26.26 -15.60
N PRO A 164 -3.87 27.24 -15.08
CA PRO A 164 -5.29 27.03 -14.81
C PRO A 164 -6.04 26.58 -16.07
N THR A 165 -6.83 25.51 -15.94
CA THR A 165 -7.62 24.95 -17.04
C THR A 165 -9.10 24.82 -16.67
N ILE A 166 -9.97 24.74 -17.67
CA ILE A 166 -11.39 24.49 -17.43
C ILE A 166 -11.57 22.96 -17.31
N PRO A 167 -11.93 22.45 -16.13
CA PRO A 167 -12.13 21.02 -15.98
C PRO A 167 -13.40 20.56 -16.72
N PRO A 168 -13.55 19.27 -16.99
CA PRO A 168 -14.75 18.73 -17.61
C PRO A 168 -16.05 19.17 -16.91
N ARG A 169 -17.11 19.37 -17.71
CA ARG A 169 -18.45 19.76 -17.24
C ARG A 169 -18.47 21.10 -16.46
N SER A 170 -17.51 21.98 -16.72
CA SER A 170 -17.38 23.31 -16.11
C SER A 170 -17.36 24.41 -17.16
N THR A 171 -17.61 25.65 -16.73
CA THR A 171 -17.51 26.87 -17.55
C THR A 171 -16.35 27.79 -17.16
N ASN A 172 -15.66 27.48 -16.05
CA ASN A 172 -14.54 28.27 -15.53
C ASN A 172 -13.52 27.36 -14.81
N TRP A 173 -12.35 27.94 -14.53
CA TRP A 173 -11.22 27.29 -13.85
C TRP A 173 -11.22 27.53 -12.32
N ASN A 174 -12.31 28.03 -11.73
CA ASN A 174 -12.31 28.36 -10.30
C ASN A 174 -12.03 27.13 -9.42
N PRO A 175 -11.30 27.31 -8.29
CA PRO A 175 -11.06 26.23 -7.33
C PRO A 175 -12.34 25.58 -6.83
N ARG A 176 -12.33 24.24 -6.69
CA ARG A 176 -13.50 23.44 -6.31
C ARG A 176 -13.14 22.20 -5.51
N TYR A 177 -14.11 21.63 -4.80
CA TYR A 177 -13.92 20.36 -4.10
C TYR A 177 -13.78 19.22 -5.11
N LEU A 178 -12.86 18.30 -4.82
CA LEU A 178 -12.65 17.09 -5.61
C LEU A 178 -13.71 16.03 -5.22
N PRO A 179 -14.17 15.20 -6.17
CA PRO A 179 -14.98 14.03 -5.83
C PRO A 179 -14.17 13.01 -5.03
N GLY A 180 -14.87 12.04 -4.43
CA GLY A 180 -14.22 10.90 -3.79
C GLY A 180 -13.73 9.91 -4.85
N SER A 181 -12.51 9.42 -4.67
CA SER A 181 -11.95 8.31 -5.45
C SER A 181 -12.59 7.00 -5.04
N THR A 182 -12.89 6.11 -5.98
CA THR A 182 -13.39 4.78 -5.66
C THR A 182 -12.24 3.89 -5.19
N ILE A 183 -12.38 3.35 -3.98
CA ILE A 183 -11.40 2.45 -3.35
C ILE A 183 -11.96 1.05 -3.14
N TYR A 184 -11.06 0.08 -3.13
CA TYR A 184 -11.27 -1.24 -2.55
C TYR A 184 -10.59 -1.21 -1.19
N GLY A 185 -11.37 -0.92 -0.15
CA GLY A 185 -10.83 -0.70 1.19
C GLY A 185 -11.09 -1.89 2.10
N PHE A 186 -10.11 -2.24 2.93
CA PHE A 186 -10.37 -3.04 4.13
C PHE A 186 -11.27 -2.23 5.07
N ASN A 187 -12.43 -2.79 5.43
CA ASN A 187 -13.56 -2.11 6.04
C ASN A 187 -14.01 -0.83 5.31
N GLY A 188 -13.69 -0.71 4.01
CA GLY A 188 -14.09 0.42 3.19
C GLY A 188 -13.40 1.74 3.53
N THR A 189 -12.26 1.71 4.23
CA THR A 189 -11.46 2.90 4.56
C THR A 189 -10.07 2.84 3.93
N PHE A 190 -9.41 3.99 3.81
CA PHE A 190 -8.00 4.06 3.40
C PHE A 190 -7.17 5.00 4.30
N PRO A 191 -6.08 4.52 4.92
CA PRO A 191 -5.75 3.11 5.09
C PRO A 191 -6.91 2.33 5.73
N GLY A 192 -6.87 1.02 5.54
CA GLY A 192 -7.70 0.07 6.23
C GLY A 192 -7.48 0.10 7.75
N PRO A 193 -8.20 -0.78 8.48
CA PRO A 193 -8.11 -0.85 9.92
C PRO A 193 -6.69 -1.16 10.40
N MET A 194 -6.41 -0.73 11.63
CA MET A 194 -5.16 -1.02 12.34
C MET A 194 -5.39 -2.11 13.38
N ILE A 195 -4.53 -3.12 13.45
CA ILE A 195 -4.53 -4.11 14.54
C ILE A 195 -3.30 -3.87 15.40
N ASN A 196 -3.52 -3.50 16.67
CA ASN A 196 -2.44 -3.51 17.66
C ASN A 196 -2.28 -4.93 18.20
N ALA A 197 -1.11 -5.53 17.98
CA ALA A 197 -0.82 -6.91 18.33
C ALA A 197 0.31 -7.02 19.36
N LEU A 198 0.41 -8.17 20.02
CA LEU A 198 1.50 -8.49 20.95
C LEU A 198 2.21 -9.76 20.51
N TYR A 199 3.54 -9.77 20.59
CA TYR A 199 4.29 -11.02 20.46
C TYR A 199 3.84 -12.03 21.51
N GLY A 200 3.62 -13.28 21.08
CA GLY A 200 3.13 -14.38 21.91
C GLY A 200 1.62 -14.43 22.11
N TYR A 201 0.86 -13.48 21.55
CA TYR A 201 -0.60 -13.45 21.59
C TYR A 201 -1.17 -13.61 20.18
N PRO A 202 -1.71 -14.80 19.84
CA PRO A 202 -2.23 -15.05 18.50
C PRO A 202 -3.42 -14.16 18.13
N VAL A 203 -3.52 -13.87 16.84
CA VAL A 203 -4.59 -13.11 16.22
C VAL A 203 -5.14 -13.92 15.05
N LEU A 204 -6.47 -13.98 14.93
CA LEU A 204 -7.16 -14.60 13.81
C LEU A 204 -7.94 -13.53 13.06
N VAL A 205 -7.66 -13.35 11.78
CA VAL A 205 -8.31 -12.32 10.95
C VAL A 205 -9.09 -12.98 9.83
N ARG A 206 -10.41 -12.82 9.84
CA ARG A 206 -11.24 -13.17 8.70
C ARG A 206 -11.27 -12.01 7.70
N PHE A 207 -10.73 -12.22 6.51
CA PHE A 207 -10.89 -11.31 5.37
C PHE A 207 -12.03 -11.81 4.48
N GLU A 208 -13.04 -10.97 4.26
CA GLU A 208 -14.24 -11.32 3.50
C GLU A 208 -14.36 -10.45 2.25
N ASN A 209 -14.51 -11.08 1.09
CA ASN A 209 -14.64 -10.36 -0.16
C ASN A 209 -16.08 -9.94 -0.44
N HIS A 210 -16.36 -8.65 -0.34
CA HIS A 210 -17.64 -8.05 -0.69
C HIS A 210 -17.49 -7.04 -1.85
N LEU A 211 -16.47 -7.16 -2.69
CA LEU A 211 -16.17 -6.18 -3.75
C LEU A 211 -17.18 -6.19 -4.92
N ASN A 212 -18.00 -7.24 -5.03
CA ASN A 212 -19.17 -7.24 -5.92
C ASN A 212 -20.27 -6.29 -5.42
N GLU A 213 -20.35 -6.02 -4.12
CA GLU A 213 -21.34 -5.14 -3.52
C GLU A 213 -20.97 -3.68 -3.76
N ASN A 214 -21.73 -3.01 -4.65
CA ASN A 214 -21.57 -1.59 -4.95
C ASN A 214 -22.86 -0.81 -4.65
N PRO A 215 -23.20 -0.63 -3.36
CA PRO A 215 -24.47 -0.03 -2.96
C PRO A 215 -24.61 1.44 -3.40
N PHE A 216 -23.50 2.11 -3.70
CA PHE A 216 -23.48 3.51 -4.12
C PHE A 216 -23.37 3.69 -5.64
N ASN A 217 -23.42 2.58 -6.41
CA ASN A 217 -23.27 2.58 -7.86
C ASN A 217 -22.05 3.39 -8.34
N LEU A 218 -20.91 3.24 -7.64
CA LEU A 218 -19.67 3.94 -7.95
C LEU A 218 -19.06 3.40 -9.24
N ASP A 219 -18.54 4.31 -10.06
CA ASP A 219 -17.59 3.92 -11.11
C ASP A 219 -16.35 3.32 -10.42
N ARG A 220 -15.95 2.12 -10.85
CA ARG A 220 -14.79 1.43 -10.30
C ARG A 220 -13.49 1.89 -10.94
N ASN A 221 -13.53 2.76 -11.94
CA ASN A 221 -12.39 3.04 -12.82
C ASN A 221 -11.90 1.74 -13.49
N ASP A 222 -10.84 1.83 -14.28
CA ASP A 222 -10.33 0.77 -15.15
C ASP A 222 -9.16 -0.03 -14.59
N PHE A 223 -9.01 -0.09 -13.26
CA PHE A 223 -7.88 -0.77 -12.61
C PHE A 223 -8.28 -1.61 -11.38
N GLY A 224 -7.34 -2.40 -10.87
CA GLY A 224 -7.56 -3.46 -9.87
C GLY A 224 -7.87 -4.80 -10.54
N ASP A 225 -8.05 -5.86 -9.77
CA ASP A 225 -8.40 -7.15 -10.36
C ASP A 225 -9.79 -7.09 -11.03
N PRO A 226 -9.93 -7.42 -12.33
CA PRO A 226 -11.19 -7.35 -13.05
C PRO A 226 -12.22 -8.39 -12.55
N LEU A 227 -11.77 -9.44 -11.87
CA LEU A 227 -12.63 -10.44 -11.22
C LEU A 227 -12.82 -10.16 -9.72
N TYR A 228 -12.36 -9.01 -9.24
CA TYR A 228 -12.48 -8.54 -7.87
C TYR A 228 -11.92 -9.52 -6.85
N ARG A 229 -10.86 -10.25 -7.19
CA ARG A 229 -10.16 -11.18 -6.30
C ARG A 229 -9.19 -10.45 -5.39
N PHE A 230 -8.94 -11.07 -4.25
CA PHE A 230 -7.91 -10.62 -3.31
C PHE A 230 -7.13 -11.81 -2.76
N LEU A 231 -5.95 -11.54 -2.21
CA LEU A 231 -5.17 -12.45 -1.39
C LEU A 231 -4.35 -11.62 -0.40
N THR A 232 -4.63 -11.70 0.89
CA THR A 232 -3.95 -10.82 1.86
C THR A 232 -2.65 -11.42 2.38
N HIS A 233 -1.57 -10.64 2.32
CA HIS A 233 -0.28 -10.93 2.93
C HIS A 233 -0.04 -10.06 4.17
N LEU A 234 0.46 -10.65 5.26
CA LEU A 234 0.98 -9.90 6.41
C LEU A 234 2.50 -9.74 6.24
N HIS A 235 2.91 -8.56 5.78
CA HIS A 235 4.29 -8.27 5.44
C HIS A 235 5.21 -8.32 6.65
N ASN A 236 6.32 -9.06 6.53
CA ASN A 236 7.27 -9.44 7.59
C ASN A 236 6.70 -10.36 8.69
N GLY A 237 5.44 -10.79 8.60
CA GLY A 237 4.86 -11.74 9.55
C GLY A 237 5.50 -13.12 9.39
N HIS A 238 5.99 -13.71 10.49
CA HIS A 238 6.35 -15.12 10.48
C HIS A 238 5.08 -15.96 10.67
N THR A 239 4.49 -16.38 9.56
CA THR A 239 3.18 -17.04 9.53
C THR A 239 3.27 -18.41 8.86
N ALA A 240 2.28 -19.26 9.11
CA ALA A 240 2.16 -20.52 8.38
C ALA A 240 1.83 -20.23 6.90
N PRO A 241 2.28 -21.05 5.94
CA PRO A 241 2.15 -20.76 4.50
C PRO A 241 0.72 -20.46 4.07
N GLU A 242 -0.27 -21.11 4.68
CA GLU A 242 -1.70 -20.91 4.38
C GLU A 242 -2.27 -19.57 4.87
N SER A 243 -1.59 -18.91 5.81
CA SER A 243 -1.96 -17.57 6.34
C SER A 243 -1.04 -16.46 5.83
N ASP A 244 -0.02 -16.80 5.04
CA ASP A 244 1.00 -15.87 4.56
C ASP A 244 0.53 -15.03 3.37
N GLY A 245 -0.46 -15.49 2.60
CA GLY A 245 -0.89 -14.80 1.37
C GLY A 245 -0.01 -15.14 0.16
N ASN A 246 0.56 -16.34 0.13
CA ASN A 246 1.39 -16.81 -0.98
C ASN A 246 0.54 -17.07 -2.25
N PRO A 247 0.82 -16.37 -3.37
CA PRO A 247 0.06 -16.53 -4.62
C PRO A 247 0.14 -17.93 -5.22
N HIS A 248 1.24 -18.66 -5.01
CA HIS A 248 1.35 -20.06 -5.46
C HIS A 248 0.52 -21.02 -4.62
N ALA A 249 0.32 -20.74 -3.34
CA ALA A 249 -0.51 -21.56 -2.47
C ALA A 249 -2.01 -21.34 -2.75
N THR A 250 -2.40 -20.13 -3.15
CA THR A 250 -3.78 -19.78 -3.51
C THR A 250 -3.84 -19.06 -4.87
N PRO A 251 -3.56 -19.76 -5.98
CA PRO A 251 -3.41 -19.15 -7.32
C PRO A 251 -4.70 -18.53 -7.85
N THR A 252 -5.85 -19.01 -7.37
CA THR A 252 -7.15 -18.46 -7.75
C THR A 252 -7.53 -17.19 -6.98
N GLY A 253 -6.80 -16.86 -5.90
CA GLY A 253 -7.22 -15.86 -4.92
C GLY A 253 -8.58 -16.18 -4.31
N PHE A 254 -9.16 -15.20 -3.61
CA PHE A 254 -10.52 -15.25 -3.08
C PHE A 254 -11.43 -14.31 -3.86
N ARG A 255 -12.44 -14.88 -4.54
CA ARG A 255 -13.47 -14.18 -5.32
C ARG A 255 -14.53 -13.53 -4.42
N PRO A 256 -15.39 -12.65 -4.96
CA PRO A 256 -16.52 -12.13 -4.19
C PRO A 256 -17.37 -13.23 -3.56
N GLY A 257 -17.79 -13.00 -2.31
CA GLY A 257 -18.49 -13.97 -1.46
C GLY A 257 -17.58 -15.00 -0.77
N GLN A 258 -16.29 -15.03 -1.09
CA GLN A 258 -15.30 -15.91 -0.45
C GLN A 258 -14.57 -15.20 0.69
N TYR A 259 -13.99 -15.98 1.59
CA TYR A 259 -13.23 -15.49 2.74
C TYR A 259 -12.03 -16.39 3.07
N THR A 260 -11.07 -15.83 3.80
CA THR A 260 -9.98 -16.56 4.44
C THR A 260 -9.80 -16.13 5.89
N ASP A 261 -9.54 -17.09 6.77
CA ASP A 261 -9.14 -16.89 8.15
C ASP A 261 -7.63 -17.04 8.23
N ASN A 262 -6.93 -15.92 8.38
CA ASN A 262 -5.47 -15.91 8.54
C ASN A 262 -5.14 -15.97 10.03
N LEU A 263 -4.42 -17.01 10.46
CA LEU A 263 -3.96 -17.17 11.83
C LEU A 263 -2.53 -16.61 11.95
N TYR A 264 -2.42 -15.48 12.62
CA TYR A 264 -1.15 -14.85 12.96
C TYR A 264 -0.76 -15.24 14.37
N LEU A 265 0.18 -16.16 14.51
CA LEU A 265 0.67 -16.60 15.81
C LEU A 265 1.42 -15.50 16.58
N ASN A 266 1.89 -14.47 15.87
CA ASN A 266 2.68 -13.36 16.42
C ASN A 266 3.94 -13.87 17.15
N TYR A 267 4.71 -14.71 16.46
CA TYR A 267 6.01 -15.19 16.93
C TYR A 267 7.14 -14.61 16.07
N PRO A 268 8.32 -14.35 16.65
CA PRO A 268 9.46 -13.97 15.85
C PRO A 268 9.96 -15.15 15.01
N ALA A 269 10.58 -14.85 13.87
CA ALA A 269 11.16 -15.87 13.01
C ALA A 269 12.17 -16.73 13.78
N GLY A 270 12.09 -18.06 13.60
CA GLY A 270 12.98 -19.00 14.29
C GLY A 270 12.87 -19.01 15.82
N ASN A 271 11.82 -18.41 16.39
CA ASN A 271 11.67 -18.19 17.83
C ASN A 271 12.85 -17.40 18.44
N ASP A 272 13.44 -16.50 17.67
CA ASP A 272 14.54 -15.65 18.10
C ASP A 272 14.02 -14.27 18.50
N ASP A 273 14.15 -13.91 19.78
CA ASP A 273 13.73 -12.60 20.29
C ASP A 273 14.36 -11.40 19.54
N ARG A 274 15.50 -11.60 18.85
CA ARG A 274 16.17 -10.57 18.05
C ARG A 274 15.48 -10.27 16.71
N GLU A 275 14.63 -11.19 16.24
CA GLU A 275 13.87 -11.06 14.99
C GLU A 275 12.54 -10.31 15.19
N LYS A 276 12.22 -9.90 16.44
CA LYS A 276 11.03 -9.10 16.73
C LYS A 276 11.10 -7.75 16.00
N GLN A 277 10.07 -7.50 15.20
CA GLN A 277 9.82 -6.25 14.51
C GLN A 277 8.89 -5.37 15.34
N ALA A 278 8.78 -4.09 15.02
CA ALA A 278 7.84 -3.21 15.69
C ALA A 278 6.58 -2.95 14.84
N PHE A 279 6.71 -2.92 13.52
CA PHE A 279 5.63 -2.48 12.64
C PHE A 279 5.53 -3.39 11.43
N LEU A 280 4.39 -4.07 11.34
CA LEU A 280 3.97 -4.89 10.21
C LEU A 280 2.82 -4.15 9.52
N TRP A 281 2.43 -4.64 8.35
CA TRP A 281 1.28 -4.14 7.62
C TRP A 281 0.72 -5.28 6.78
N PHE A 282 -0.56 -5.25 6.46
CA PHE A 282 -1.17 -6.24 5.59
C PHE A 282 -1.72 -5.58 4.33
N HIS A 283 -1.56 -6.26 3.22
CA HIS A 283 -1.92 -5.72 1.91
C HIS A 283 -2.34 -6.83 0.96
N ASP A 284 -2.99 -6.45 -0.14
CA ASP A 284 -3.25 -7.41 -1.21
C ASP A 284 -1.93 -7.91 -1.84
N HIS A 285 -1.94 -9.17 -2.24
CA HIS A 285 -0.82 -9.88 -2.82
C HIS A 285 -1.30 -10.81 -3.94
N TYR A 286 -2.43 -10.48 -4.59
CA TYR A 286 -2.96 -11.34 -5.64
C TYR A 286 -2.13 -11.25 -6.94
N GLU A 287 -1.74 -12.42 -7.47
CA GLU A 287 -0.86 -12.54 -8.63
C GLU A 287 -1.35 -11.70 -9.82
N GLY A 288 -0.42 -10.97 -10.44
CA GLY A 288 -0.70 -10.08 -11.58
C GLY A 288 -1.46 -8.80 -11.26
N HIS A 289 -2.01 -8.62 -10.05
CA HIS A 289 -2.84 -7.47 -9.70
C HIS A 289 -2.48 -6.77 -8.38
N THR A 290 -1.47 -7.27 -7.65
CA THR A 290 -0.99 -6.70 -6.37
C THR A 290 -0.86 -5.18 -6.43
N GLY A 291 -0.11 -4.63 -7.39
CA GLY A 291 0.12 -3.19 -7.49
C GLY A 291 -1.18 -2.39 -7.64
N ALA A 292 -2.07 -2.83 -8.54
CA ALA A 292 -3.33 -2.17 -8.80
C ALA A 292 -4.31 -2.27 -7.61
N ASN A 293 -4.38 -3.43 -6.95
CA ASN A 293 -5.22 -3.67 -5.77
C ASN A 293 -4.74 -2.90 -4.54
N VAL A 294 -3.43 -2.87 -4.29
CA VAL A 294 -2.80 -2.05 -3.24
C VAL A 294 -3.05 -0.58 -3.51
N TYR A 295 -2.82 -0.11 -4.75
CA TYR A 295 -3.10 1.26 -5.13
C TYR A 295 -4.57 1.62 -4.96
N LYS A 296 -5.49 0.68 -5.20
CA LYS A 296 -6.92 0.91 -4.99
C LYS A 296 -7.33 1.00 -3.52
N GLY A 297 -6.45 0.69 -2.58
CA GLY A 297 -6.65 0.95 -1.15
C GLY A 297 -6.60 -0.28 -0.24
N LEU A 298 -6.24 -1.47 -0.75
CA LEU A 298 -6.08 -2.68 0.08
C LEU A 298 -4.77 -2.66 0.87
N VAL A 299 -4.70 -1.75 1.83
CA VAL A 299 -3.58 -1.52 2.77
C VAL A 299 -4.15 -1.42 4.17
N GLY A 300 -3.61 -2.17 5.13
CA GLY A 300 -3.96 -2.09 6.54
C GLY A 300 -2.73 -2.14 7.44
N LEU A 301 -2.87 -1.70 8.69
CA LEU A 301 -1.75 -1.44 9.58
C LEU A 301 -1.68 -2.49 10.69
N TYR A 302 -0.47 -2.89 11.07
CA TYR A 302 -0.29 -3.91 12.11
C TYR A 302 0.91 -3.58 13.01
N PRO A 303 0.81 -2.58 13.90
CA PRO A 303 1.78 -2.40 14.97
C PRO A 303 1.82 -3.64 15.88
N ILE A 304 3.01 -4.18 16.11
CA ILE A 304 3.23 -5.31 17.01
C ILE A 304 4.20 -4.90 18.12
N TYR A 305 3.84 -5.25 19.35
CA TYR A 305 4.51 -4.83 20.56
C TYR A 305 5.16 -6.03 21.25
N ASP A 306 6.34 -5.85 21.84
CA ASP A 306 6.95 -6.85 22.71
C ASP A 306 6.47 -6.63 24.15
N PRO A 307 5.69 -7.54 24.75
CA PRO A 307 5.21 -7.37 26.13
C PRO A 307 6.33 -7.15 27.16
N LYS A 308 7.56 -7.62 26.88
CA LYS A 308 8.71 -7.49 27.77
C LYS A 308 9.49 -6.20 27.56
N LEU A 309 9.85 -5.85 26.32
CA LEU A 309 10.75 -4.73 26.04
C LEU A 309 10.01 -3.47 25.60
N ASP A 310 8.89 -3.61 24.89
CA ASP A 310 8.13 -2.50 24.30
C ASP A 310 6.62 -2.76 24.44
N PRO A 311 6.06 -2.72 25.66
CA PRO A 311 4.65 -3.00 25.90
C PRO A 311 3.71 -1.90 25.40
N GLY A 312 4.24 -0.85 24.75
CA GLY A 312 3.49 0.34 24.31
C GLY A 312 3.15 1.32 25.43
N ASN A 313 3.75 1.18 26.62
CA ASN A 313 3.49 2.08 27.74
C ASN A 313 4.78 2.65 28.34
N GLU A 314 5.05 3.93 28.06
CA GLU A 314 6.21 4.66 28.57
C GLU A 314 6.17 4.85 30.10
N ASN A 315 4.97 4.77 30.70
CA ASN A 315 4.74 4.99 32.13
C ASN A 315 4.81 3.70 32.97
N ASP A 316 4.95 2.54 32.36
CA ASP A 316 5.06 1.29 33.11
C ASP A 316 6.45 1.17 33.74
N THR A 317 6.53 1.49 35.03
CA THR A 317 7.72 1.36 35.86
C THR A 317 7.81 0.01 36.58
N SER A 318 6.78 -0.82 36.50
CA SER A 318 6.74 -2.13 37.15
C SER A 318 7.57 -3.17 36.41
N ASN A 319 7.67 -3.04 35.08
CA ASN A 319 8.52 -3.87 34.24
C ASN A 319 9.96 -3.29 34.17
N PRO A 320 10.97 -3.95 34.76
CA PRO A 320 12.35 -3.46 34.75
C PRO A 320 13.02 -3.52 33.36
N TYR A 321 12.45 -4.24 32.40
CA TYR A 321 12.99 -4.40 31.04
C TYR A 321 12.35 -3.45 30.03
N ASN A 322 11.31 -2.71 30.40
CA ASN A 322 10.61 -1.79 29.51
C ASN A 322 11.55 -0.67 29.03
N LEU A 323 11.69 -0.53 27.71
CA LEU A 323 12.46 0.51 27.06
C LEU A 323 11.85 1.92 27.25
N ARG A 324 10.58 1.98 27.65
CA ARG A 324 9.79 3.21 27.85
C ARG A 324 9.84 4.12 26.62
N LEU A 325 9.69 3.51 25.43
CA LEU A 325 9.52 4.24 24.17
C LEU A 325 8.23 5.07 24.23
N PRO A 326 8.16 6.22 23.50
CA PRO A 326 6.97 7.05 23.51
C PRO A 326 5.71 6.27 23.14
N GLY A 327 4.75 6.26 24.05
CA GLY A 327 3.52 5.48 23.95
C GLY A 327 2.76 5.47 25.27
N VAL A 328 1.45 5.67 25.27
CA VAL A 328 0.61 5.50 26.47
C VAL A 328 -0.50 4.51 26.16
N ARG A 329 -0.33 3.29 26.67
CA ARG A 329 -1.25 2.18 26.46
C ARG A 329 -2.53 2.32 27.29
N THR A 330 -3.66 2.04 26.66
CA THR A 330 -4.96 1.86 27.30
C THR A 330 -5.50 0.49 26.89
N ASP A 331 -5.62 -0.42 27.84
CA ASP A 331 -6.20 -1.74 27.62
C ASP A 331 -7.71 -1.69 27.63
N ASN A 332 -8.33 -2.44 26.72
CA ASN A 332 -9.77 -2.54 26.61
C ASN A 332 -10.25 -3.92 27.10
N GLY A 333 -11.48 -3.98 27.60
CA GLY A 333 -12.06 -5.22 28.17
C GLY A 333 -12.28 -6.38 27.19
N ASP A 334 -12.04 -6.17 25.89
CA ASP A 334 -12.15 -7.18 24.84
C ASP A 334 -10.78 -7.71 24.34
N GLY A 335 -9.71 -7.38 25.06
CA GLY A 335 -8.34 -7.86 24.76
C GLY A 335 -7.57 -7.01 23.75
N SER A 336 -8.22 -6.06 23.08
CA SER A 336 -7.52 -5.04 22.28
C SER A 336 -7.01 -3.89 23.14
N PHE A 337 -6.17 -3.03 22.57
CA PHE A 337 -5.60 -1.89 23.27
C PHE A 337 -5.22 -0.76 22.30
N ASP A 338 -5.21 0.45 22.83
CA ASP A 338 -4.80 1.67 22.11
C ASP A 338 -3.48 2.19 22.68
N VAL A 339 -2.66 2.84 21.85
CA VAL A 339 -1.38 3.42 22.28
C VAL A 339 -1.29 4.87 21.81
N ALA A 340 -1.54 5.82 22.71
CA ALA A 340 -1.43 7.24 22.37
C ALA A 340 0.04 7.64 22.17
N TYR A 341 0.29 8.63 21.31
CA TYR A 341 1.64 9.17 20.98
C TYR A 341 2.57 8.21 20.22
N ASP A 342 2.09 7.02 19.87
CA ASP A 342 2.70 6.10 18.92
C ASP A 342 1.87 6.07 17.65
N ILE A 343 2.33 6.76 16.62
CA ILE A 343 1.52 7.14 15.46
C ILE A 343 2.05 6.44 14.21
N PRO A 344 1.28 5.52 13.61
CA PRO A 344 1.61 4.99 12.31
C PRO A 344 1.32 6.01 11.20
N LEU A 345 2.26 6.11 10.26
CA LEU A 345 2.25 7.00 9.11
C LEU A 345 2.44 6.14 7.86
N ALA A 346 1.34 5.81 7.20
CA ALA A 346 1.35 5.20 5.87
C ALA A 346 1.51 6.30 4.82
N PHE A 347 2.71 6.43 4.29
CA PHE A 347 3.02 7.28 3.14
C PHE A 347 2.56 6.57 1.88
N TYR A 348 1.88 7.32 1.03
CA TYR A 348 1.32 6.81 -0.21
C TYR A 348 1.21 7.98 -1.17
N ASP A 349 1.79 7.84 -2.34
CA ASP A 349 1.66 8.81 -3.42
C ASP A 349 0.56 8.38 -4.38
N CYS A 350 -0.26 9.34 -4.79
CA CYS A 350 -1.32 9.13 -5.74
C CYS A 350 -1.34 10.20 -6.82
N ARG A 351 -2.17 9.95 -7.82
CA ARG A 351 -2.55 10.92 -8.83
C ARG A 351 -4.05 11.04 -8.84
N LEU A 352 -4.53 12.25 -9.12
CA LEU A 352 -5.92 12.54 -9.32
C LEU A 352 -6.07 13.02 -10.76
N ASP A 353 -6.92 12.39 -11.56
CA ASP A 353 -7.08 12.70 -12.98
C ASP A 353 -7.48 14.19 -13.17
N ASP A 354 -6.84 14.92 -14.08
CA ASP A 354 -7.18 16.32 -14.37
C ASP A 354 -8.26 16.46 -15.46
N GLY A 355 -8.73 15.34 -16.00
CA GLY A 355 -9.81 15.18 -16.98
C GLY A 355 -9.50 15.71 -18.38
N VAL A 356 -8.27 16.23 -18.60
CA VAL A 356 -7.90 16.92 -19.85
C VAL A 356 -6.52 16.52 -20.36
N THR A 357 -5.65 15.99 -19.49
CA THR A 357 -4.35 15.44 -19.86
C THR A 357 -4.53 14.04 -20.42
N GLN A 358 -3.85 13.81 -21.52
CA GLN A 358 -3.88 12.56 -22.24
C GLN A 358 -3.09 11.49 -21.47
N HIS A 359 -3.74 10.40 -21.06
CA HIS A 359 -3.09 9.30 -20.36
C HIS A 359 -2.67 8.22 -21.35
N LYS A 360 -1.37 8.12 -21.62
CA LYS A 360 -0.83 7.02 -22.45
C LYS A 360 -0.78 5.75 -21.60
N ASP A 361 -1.41 4.69 -22.07
CA ASP A 361 -1.47 3.42 -21.34
C ASP A 361 -1.46 2.22 -22.31
N PHE A 362 -1.09 1.05 -21.79
CA PHE A 362 -1.09 -0.20 -22.52
C PHE A 362 -2.43 -0.95 -22.46
N HIS A 363 -3.35 -0.56 -21.56
CA HIS A 363 -4.60 -1.30 -21.36
C HIS A 363 -5.74 -0.88 -22.29
N ASN A 364 -5.90 0.41 -22.62
CA ASN A 364 -7.08 0.87 -23.39
C ASN A 364 -6.84 2.09 -24.32
N GLY A 365 -5.60 2.28 -24.77
CA GLY A 365 -5.29 3.01 -26.00
C GLY A 365 -4.23 4.10 -25.88
N CYS A 366 -3.89 4.67 -27.04
CA CYS A 366 -2.74 5.57 -27.22
C CYS A 366 -3.12 7.02 -26.92
N GLY A 367 -3.61 7.25 -25.69
CA GLY A 367 -3.83 8.55 -25.13
C GLY A 367 -5.28 9.02 -25.23
N GLU A 368 -6.11 8.42 -24.41
CA GLU A 368 -7.44 8.90 -24.11
C GLU A 368 -7.38 9.99 -23.02
N THR A 369 -8.46 10.75 -22.91
CA THR A 369 -8.76 11.58 -21.74
C THR A 369 -9.95 10.97 -21.03
N HIS A 370 -9.99 11.04 -19.70
CA HIS A 370 -11.08 10.48 -18.88
C HIS A 370 -11.81 11.59 -18.13
N PRO A 371 -12.60 12.44 -18.83
CA PRO A 371 -13.29 13.55 -18.22
C PRO A 371 -14.26 13.14 -17.10
N GLU A 372 -14.73 11.89 -17.11
CA GLU A 372 -15.55 11.29 -16.07
C GLU A 372 -14.80 10.99 -14.76
N TRP A 373 -13.48 10.83 -14.79
CA TRP A 373 -12.64 10.54 -13.64
C TRP A 373 -11.99 11.77 -13.03
N TRP A 374 -12.32 12.97 -13.52
CA TRP A 374 -11.78 14.23 -13.02
C TRP A 374 -11.77 14.29 -11.48
N GLY A 375 -10.57 14.41 -10.91
CA GLY A 375 -10.30 14.50 -9.47
C GLY A 375 -10.31 13.17 -8.73
N GLN A 376 -10.46 12.03 -9.40
CA GLN A 376 -10.38 10.69 -8.85
C GLN A 376 -9.04 10.03 -9.15
N THR A 377 -8.68 9.02 -8.36
CA THR A 377 -7.47 8.23 -8.62
C THR A 377 -7.64 7.37 -9.86
N TYR A 378 -6.58 7.31 -10.65
CA TYR A 378 -6.41 6.38 -11.75
C TYR A 378 -5.07 5.65 -11.58
N PHE A 379 -4.95 4.46 -12.17
CA PHE A 379 -3.74 3.65 -12.12
C PHE A 379 -3.37 3.21 -13.53
N ARG A 380 -2.50 3.98 -14.16
CA ARG A 380 -1.94 3.70 -15.49
C ARG A 380 -0.44 3.85 -15.41
N HIS A 381 0.28 2.82 -15.79
CA HIS A 381 1.74 2.78 -15.73
C HIS A 381 2.28 2.05 -16.95
N PHE A 382 3.51 2.34 -17.36
CA PHE A 382 4.14 1.55 -18.39
C PHE A 382 4.65 0.21 -17.81
N PRO A 383 4.66 -0.88 -18.58
CA PRO A 383 5.15 -2.18 -18.10
C PRO A 383 6.60 -2.16 -17.57
N ASP A 384 7.42 -1.20 -18.02
CA ASP A 384 8.83 -1.03 -17.68
C ASP A 384 9.12 0.15 -16.73
N HIS A 385 8.08 0.88 -16.30
CA HIS A 385 8.19 1.97 -15.33
C HIS A 385 7.25 1.77 -14.15
N GLY A 386 7.78 1.91 -12.93
CA GLY A 386 6.95 1.89 -11.72
C GLY A 386 5.99 3.09 -11.67
N PHE A 387 4.80 2.89 -11.08
CA PHE A 387 3.84 3.99 -10.89
C PHE A 387 4.31 4.93 -9.76
N VAL A 388 4.41 6.22 -10.08
CA VAL A 388 4.73 7.29 -9.11
C VAL A 388 3.74 8.43 -9.23
N GLY A 389 3.09 8.81 -8.14
CA GLY A 389 2.13 9.90 -8.05
C GLY A 389 2.74 11.26 -7.73
N ASP A 390 2.03 12.33 -8.06
CA ASP A 390 2.41 13.73 -7.79
C ASP A 390 1.72 14.34 -6.56
N ILE A 391 0.76 13.62 -5.96
CA ILE A 391 0.13 13.96 -4.69
C ILE A 391 0.67 13.08 -3.58
N PHE A 392 1.27 13.70 -2.57
CA PHE A 392 1.78 12.99 -1.39
C PHE A 392 0.72 12.90 -0.31
N THR A 393 0.42 11.69 0.14
CA THR A 393 -0.54 11.45 1.20
C THR A 393 0.10 10.76 2.40
N VAL A 394 -0.46 11.04 3.58
CA VAL A 394 -0.15 10.31 4.81
C VAL A 394 -1.46 9.88 5.42
N ASN A 395 -1.61 8.58 5.67
CA ASN A 395 -2.86 7.96 6.10
C ASN A 395 -4.06 8.41 5.25
N GLY A 396 -3.87 8.43 3.93
CA GLY A 396 -4.93 8.73 2.97
C GLY A 396 -5.33 10.20 2.89
N LYS A 397 -4.68 11.12 3.61
CA LYS A 397 -4.88 12.57 3.43
C LYS A 397 -3.71 13.19 2.72
N ALA A 398 -3.98 14.04 1.73
CA ALA A 398 -2.98 14.80 1.01
C ALA A 398 -2.42 15.90 1.91
N TYR A 399 -1.10 15.90 2.08
CA TYR A 399 -0.36 16.90 2.86
C TYR A 399 -0.98 17.27 4.23
N PRO A 400 -1.27 16.29 5.10
CA PRO A 400 -2.03 16.55 6.31
C PRO A 400 -1.18 17.27 7.37
N VAL A 401 -1.86 17.91 8.32
CA VAL A 401 -1.27 18.54 9.50
C VAL A 401 -1.59 17.74 10.77
N LEU A 402 -0.61 17.62 11.65
CA LEU A 402 -0.79 17.02 12.98
C LEU A 402 -0.46 18.06 14.04
N GLU A 403 -1.46 18.44 14.84
CA GLU A 403 -1.21 19.23 16.04
C GLU A 403 -0.55 18.33 17.09
N VAL A 404 0.63 18.75 17.57
CA VAL A 404 1.43 17.98 18.52
C VAL A 404 1.63 18.73 19.83
N LYS A 405 1.68 17.98 20.93
CA LYS A 405 2.11 18.49 22.23
C LYS A 405 3.63 18.64 22.25
N ARG A 406 4.15 19.49 23.15
CA ARG A 406 5.60 19.62 23.38
C ARG A 406 6.16 18.42 24.16
N ARG A 407 6.28 17.27 23.49
CA ARG A 407 6.72 15.97 24.06
C ARG A 407 7.36 15.10 22.98
N LYS A 408 7.87 13.92 23.38
CA LYS A 408 8.32 12.89 22.45
C LYS A 408 7.12 12.15 21.84
N TYR A 409 7.28 11.79 20.57
CA TYR A 409 6.36 10.95 19.80
C TYR A 409 7.16 9.82 19.17
N ARG A 410 6.52 8.68 18.96
CA ARG A 410 7.02 7.61 18.11
C ARG A 410 6.23 7.65 16.82
N PHE A 411 6.92 7.77 15.70
CA PHE A 411 6.31 7.66 14.37
C PHE A 411 6.73 6.34 13.74
N ARG A 412 5.76 5.58 13.24
CA ARG A 412 6.00 4.32 12.54
C ARG A 412 5.77 4.54 11.05
N LEU A 413 6.86 4.72 10.31
CA LEU A 413 6.79 5.07 8.91
C LEU A 413 6.60 3.78 8.09
N LEU A 414 5.56 3.75 7.27
CA LEU A 414 5.33 2.74 6.23
C LEU A 414 5.34 3.45 4.88
N ASP A 415 6.18 2.98 3.97
CA ASP A 415 6.09 3.33 2.56
C ASP A 415 5.14 2.34 1.88
N ALA A 416 3.90 2.79 1.64
CA ALA A 416 2.86 2.03 0.95
C ALA A 416 2.70 2.48 -0.52
N SER A 417 3.61 3.32 -1.02
CA SER A 417 3.66 3.70 -2.42
C SER A 417 4.00 2.51 -3.32
N ILE A 418 3.56 2.55 -4.57
CA ILE A 418 3.77 1.44 -5.52
C ILE A 418 5.22 1.34 -5.96
N ALA A 419 5.83 2.46 -6.34
CA ALA A 419 7.24 2.46 -6.79
C ALA A 419 8.08 3.63 -6.24
N ARG A 420 7.46 4.60 -5.56
CA ARG A 420 8.18 5.74 -5.05
C ARG A 420 9.08 5.35 -3.87
N ALA A 421 10.31 5.84 -3.89
CA ALA A 421 11.20 5.82 -2.74
C ALA A 421 11.29 7.22 -2.11
N TYR A 422 11.20 7.30 -0.78
CA TYR A 422 11.25 8.55 -0.05
C TYR A 422 12.61 8.82 0.60
N LYS A 423 13.00 10.10 0.59
CA LYS A 423 14.04 10.64 1.48
C LYS A 423 13.39 11.62 2.44
N PHE A 424 13.15 11.18 3.66
CA PHE A 424 12.54 12.03 4.68
C PHE A 424 13.55 13.01 5.29
N VAL A 425 13.13 14.27 5.43
CA VAL A 425 13.88 15.32 6.13
C VAL A 425 12.90 16.09 7.02
N LEU A 426 13.24 16.24 8.30
CA LEU A 426 12.48 17.09 9.20
C LEU A 426 12.99 18.53 9.09
N MET A 427 12.09 19.46 8.80
CA MET A 427 12.41 20.87 8.61
C MET A 427 11.53 21.75 9.51
N SER A 428 12.08 22.90 9.89
CA SER A 428 11.36 24.00 10.53
C SER A 428 11.15 25.12 9.51
N SER A 429 9.98 25.73 9.52
CA SER A 429 9.62 26.83 8.62
C SER A 429 8.64 27.75 9.33
N THR A 430 8.78 29.05 9.10
CA THR A 430 7.85 30.08 9.61
C THR A 430 6.80 30.45 8.57
N GLY A 431 7.14 30.35 7.28
CA GLY A 431 6.27 30.69 6.15
C GLY A 431 5.41 29.54 5.64
N GLY A 432 5.68 28.31 6.10
CA GLY A 432 5.02 27.09 5.66
C GLY A 432 5.34 26.69 4.22
N PRO A 433 4.77 25.57 3.74
CA PRO A 433 4.99 25.11 2.38
C PRO A 433 4.45 26.11 1.35
N LYS A 434 5.16 26.22 0.22
CA LYS A 434 4.78 26.99 -0.97
C LYS A 434 4.79 26.09 -2.18
N VAL A 435 3.95 26.38 -3.17
CA VAL A 435 3.98 25.69 -4.46
C VAL A 435 5.37 25.85 -5.08
N ALA A 436 5.93 24.75 -5.58
CA ALA A 436 7.16 24.77 -6.35
C ALA A 436 6.85 25.12 -7.82
N PRO A 437 7.38 26.23 -8.37
CA PRO A 437 7.13 26.62 -9.76
C PRO A 437 7.62 25.56 -10.75
N GLY A 438 6.81 25.23 -11.76
CA GLY A 438 7.17 24.28 -12.83
C GLY A 438 7.11 22.79 -12.46
N VAL A 439 6.70 22.46 -11.24
CA VAL A 439 6.43 21.08 -10.76
C VAL A 439 5.09 21.02 -10.00
N GLN A 440 4.13 21.85 -10.44
CA GLN A 440 2.93 22.24 -9.70
C GLN A 440 2.17 21.01 -9.15
N GLY A 441 2.01 20.93 -7.82
CA GLY A 441 1.61 19.70 -7.11
C GLY A 441 2.68 19.25 -6.13
N GLN A 442 3.93 19.65 -6.36
CA GLN A 442 5.00 19.56 -5.38
C GLN A 442 5.12 20.86 -4.59
N TYR A 443 5.43 20.71 -3.30
CA TYR A 443 5.58 21.82 -2.36
C TYR A 443 7.01 21.90 -1.89
N GLN A 444 7.50 23.13 -1.78
CA GLN A 444 8.81 23.46 -1.24
C GLN A 444 8.65 24.22 0.07
N LEU A 445 9.69 24.20 0.88
CA LEU A 445 9.84 25.01 2.09
C LEU A 445 11.01 25.98 1.85
N PRO A 446 10.80 27.16 1.22
CA PRO A 446 11.90 28.04 0.82
C PRO A 446 12.69 28.60 2.00
N ASP A 447 12.03 28.84 3.13
CA ASP A 447 12.65 29.23 4.41
C ASP A 447 12.96 28.03 5.31
N GLY A 448 12.81 26.82 4.78
CA GLY A 448 12.94 25.58 5.53
C GLY A 448 14.37 25.39 6.02
N GLN A 449 14.53 25.23 7.33
CA GLN A 449 15.79 24.87 7.96
C GLN A 449 15.70 23.45 8.49
N GLN A 450 16.63 22.59 8.07
CA GLN A 450 16.69 21.21 8.55
C GLN A 450 16.85 21.19 10.08
N SER A 451 15.93 20.52 10.77
CA SER A 451 15.81 20.61 12.22
C SER A 451 16.95 19.92 12.97
N MET A 452 17.68 18.97 12.35
CA MET A 452 18.93 18.36 12.84
C MET A 452 19.74 17.77 11.67
N ARG A 453 21.08 17.87 11.69
CA ARG A 453 21.99 17.14 10.78
C ARG A 453 22.45 15.83 11.39
#